data_AF-A0AA38HJ92-F1
#
_entry.id   AF-A0AA38HJ92-F1
#
_cell.length_a   1.000
_cell.length_b   1.000
_cell.length_c   1.000
_cell.angle_alpha   90.00
_cell.angle_beta   90.00
_cell.angle_gamma   90.00
#
_symmetry.space_group_name_H-M   'P 1'
#
loop_
_entity.id
_entity.type
_entity.pdbx_description
1 polymer ?
#
loop_
_entity_poly.entity_id
_entity_poly.type
_entity_poly.pdbx_seq_one_letter_code
_entity_poly.pdbx_strand_id
1 'polypeptide(L)'
;MFVIGPEVIPLFKKTDFSHSRNMFIMVIDKCIASIDNLKEIILEVDVLAIKHCKYGVCKSHLKFAEEALLKTLEEFDPNWDKEVEEAWTVLFSLISALLKRWLPDNAVESEGTQCSLQ
;
A
#
# COMPACT_ATOMS: atom_id res chain seq x y z
N MET A 1 -7.47 9.42 -4.02
CA MET A 1 -6.00 9.42 -4.17
C MET A 1 -5.50 10.56 -5.07
N PHE A 2 -5.77 10.57 -6.37
CA PHE A 2 -5.17 11.55 -7.30
C PHE A 2 -5.55 13.02 -7.06
N VAL A 3 -6.70 13.27 -6.43
CA VAL A 3 -7.10 14.62 -5.99
C VAL A 3 -6.23 15.11 -4.82
N ILE A 4 -5.80 14.21 -3.94
CA ILE A 4 -5.05 14.51 -2.71
C ILE A 4 -3.54 14.54 -2.97
N GLY A 5 -3.05 13.65 -3.84
CA GLY A 5 -1.65 13.58 -4.24
C GLY A 5 -1.50 13.42 -5.75
N PRO A 6 -1.58 14.50 -6.54
CA PRO A 6 -1.42 14.42 -8.00
C PRO A 6 -0.03 13.93 -8.43
N GLU A 7 0.99 14.05 -7.59
CA GLU A 7 2.35 13.56 -7.84
C GLU A 7 2.44 12.03 -7.98
N VAL A 8 1.44 11.28 -7.51
CA VAL A 8 1.42 9.82 -7.68
C VAL A 8 0.85 9.40 -9.04
N ILE A 9 0.19 10.30 -9.79
CA ILE A 9 -0.41 10.01 -11.11
C ILE A 9 0.59 9.34 -12.07
N PRO A 10 1.86 9.78 -12.19
CA PRO A 10 2.85 9.13 -13.05
C PRO A 10 3.07 7.65 -12.74
N LEU A 11 2.95 7.23 -11.47
CA LEU A 11 3.12 5.82 -11.05
C LEU A 11 2.02 4.91 -11.62
N PHE A 12 0.86 5.47 -11.97
CA PHE A 12 -0.29 4.72 -12.45
C PHE A 12 -0.50 4.81 -13.98
N LYS A 13 0.37 5.49 -14.72
CA LYS A 13 0.20 5.70 -16.18
C LYS A 13 0.12 4.41 -17.01
N LYS A 14 0.74 3.32 -16.53
CA LYS A 14 0.76 2.01 -17.20
C LYS A 14 -0.11 0.98 -16.48
N THR A 15 -0.94 1.44 -15.54
CA THR A 15 -1.70 0.56 -14.67
C THR A 15 -3.05 0.23 -15.28
N ASP A 16 -3.35 -1.06 -15.36
CA ASP A 16 -4.72 -1.53 -15.56
C ASP A 16 -5.47 -1.44 -14.23
N PHE A 17 -6.38 -0.46 -14.11
CA PHE A 17 -7.12 -0.21 -12.89
C PHE A 17 -8.12 -1.32 -12.55
N SER A 18 -8.60 -2.10 -13.52
CA SER A 18 -9.48 -3.24 -13.24
C SER A 18 -8.66 -4.36 -12.59
N HIS A 19 -7.50 -4.67 -13.14
CA HIS A 19 -6.57 -5.63 -12.55
C HIS A 19 -6.06 -5.16 -11.18
N SER A 20 -5.65 -3.91 -11.05
CA SER A 20 -5.16 -3.34 -9.79
C SER A 20 -6.21 -3.30 -8.70
N ARG A 21 -7.49 -3.06 -9.03
CA ARG A 21 -8.59 -3.18 -8.06
C ARG A 21 -8.69 -4.60 -7.51
N ASN A 22 -8.70 -5.60 -8.37
CA ASN A 22 -8.81 -6.99 -7.96
C ASN A 22 -7.62 -7.42 -7.10
N MET A 23 -6.40 -7.03 -7.50
CA MET A 23 -5.20 -7.29 -6.71
C MET A 23 -5.23 -6.59 -5.36
N PHE A 24 -5.75 -5.37 -5.29
CA PHE A 24 -5.88 -4.63 -4.05
C PHE A 24 -6.81 -5.35 -3.06
N ILE A 25 -8.02 -5.71 -3.51
CA ILE A 25 -8.99 -6.45 -2.68
C ILE A 25 -8.38 -7.78 -2.21
N MET A 26 -7.79 -8.55 -3.13
CA MET A 26 -7.19 -9.84 -2.80
C MET A 26 -6.06 -9.72 -1.76
N VAL A 27 -5.22 -8.68 -1.83
CA VAL A 27 -4.15 -8.45 -0.85
C VAL A 27 -4.74 -8.09 0.51
N ILE A 28 -5.77 -7.24 0.54
CA ILE A 28 -6.43 -6.85 1.79
C ILE A 28 -7.12 -8.04 2.45
N ASP A 29 -7.90 -8.82 1.69
CA ASP A 29 -8.55 -10.05 2.17
C ASP A 29 -7.53 -11.01 2.78
N LYS A 30 -6.38 -11.14 2.13
CA LYS A 30 -5.30 -11.99 2.60
C LYS A 30 -4.66 -11.48 3.88
N CYS A 31 -4.41 -10.17 3.99
CA CYS A 31 -3.92 -9.57 5.22
C CYS A 31 -4.90 -9.76 6.39
N ILE A 32 -6.21 -9.64 6.13
CA ILE A 32 -7.26 -9.90 7.13
C ILE A 32 -7.25 -11.38 7.54
N ALA A 33 -7.22 -12.30 6.57
CA ALA A 33 -7.20 -13.74 6.84
C ALA A 33 -5.94 -14.21 7.60
N SER A 34 -4.81 -13.51 7.43
CA SER A 34 -3.54 -13.83 8.05
C SER A 34 -3.23 -13.01 9.31
N ILE A 35 -4.19 -12.25 9.86
CA ILE A 35 -3.94 -11.37 11.02
C ILE A 35 -3.49 -12.16 12.27
N ASP A 36 -3.95 -13.40 12.42
CA ASP A 36 -3.54 -14.31 13.50
C ASP A 36 -2.16 -14.97 13.25
N ASN A 37 -1.61 -14.84 12.03
CA ASN A 37 -0.33 -15.40 11.63
C ASN A 37 0.65 -14.32 11.16
N LEU A 38 1.22 -13.60 12.13
CA LEU A 38 2.13 -12.49 11.90
C LEU A 38 3.38 -12.87 11.08
N LYS A 39 3.82 -14.14 11.07
CA LYS A 39 4.98 -14.56 10.27
C LYS A 39 4.67 -14.61 8.78
N GLU A 40 3.48 -15.07 8.42
CA GLU A 40 3.04 -15.21 7.03
C GLU A 40 2.82 -13.83 6.40
N ILE A 41 2.14 -12.93 7.12
CA ILE A 41 1.90 -11.56 6.62
C ILE A 41 3.21 -10.80 6.37
N ILE A 42 4.25 -10.99 7.19
CA ILE A 42 5.56 -10.34 6.98
C ILE A 42 6.17 -10.77 5.66
N LEU A 43 6.24 -12.09 5.39
CA LEU A 43 6.85 -12.62 4.16
C LEU A 43 6.13 -12.12 2.90
N GLU A 44 4.81 -12.04 2.96
CA GLU A 44 4.00 -11.59 1.82
C GLU A 44 4.14 -10.10 1.57
N VAL A 45 4.14 -9.29 2.63
CA VAL A 45 4.30 -7.84 2.51
C VAL A 45 5.72 -7.50 2.06
N ASP A 46 6.75 -8.27 2.40
CA ASP A 46 8.10 -8.07 1.86
C ASP A 46 8.14 -8.23 0.33
N VAL A 47 7.49 -9.28 -0.21
CA VAL A 47 7.36 -9.47 -1.67
C VAL A 47 6.59 -8.31 -2.30
N LEU A 48 5.54 -7.83 -1.63
CA LEU A 48 4.78 -6.67 -2.06
C LEU A 48 5.65 -5.40 -2.08
N ALA A 49 6.47 -5.19 -1.05
CA ALA A 49 7.34 -4.03 -0.90
C ALA A 49 8.37 -3.94 -2.03
N ILE A 50 9.00 -5.06 -2.38
CA ILE A 50 9.95 -5.13 -3.50
C ILE A 50 9.30 -4.70 -4.82
N LYS A 51 8.04 -5.11 -5.07
CA LYS A 51 7.30 -4.68 -6.26
C LYS A 51 7.00 -3.18 -6.22
N HIS A 52 6.63 -2.65 -5.06
CA HIS A 52 6.38 -1.21 -4.88
C HIS A 52 7.63 -0.36 -5.10
N CYS A 53 8.81 -0.83 -4.70
CA CYS A 53 10.08 -0.18 -5.07
C CYS A 53 10.26 -0.13 -6.60
N LYS A 54 9.98 -1.23 -7.30
CA LYS A 54 10.06 -1.29 -8.78
C LYS A 54 9.07 -0.36 -9.48
N TYR A 55 7.95 -0.05 -8.84
CA TYR A 55 6.97 0.91 -9.35
C TYR A 55 7.39 2.37 -9.12
N GLY A 56 8.45 2.62 -8.36
CA GLY A 56 8.88 3.97 -8.00
C GLY A 56 8.14 4.54 -6.79
N VAL A 57 7.50 3.69 -5.98
CA VAL A 57 6.86 4.12 -4.73
C VAL A 57 7.94 4.44 -3.69
N CYS A 58 7.73 5.49 -2.90
CA CYS A 58 8.55 5.86 -1.76
C CYS A 58 7.67 6.04 -0.52
N LYS A 59 8.28 6.21 0.66
CA LYS A 59 7.53 6.29 1.93
C LYS A 59 6.52 7.43 1.97
N SER A 60 6.82 8.57 1.35
CA SER A 60 5.93 9.73 1.33
C SER A 60 4.65 9.50 0.52
N HIS A 61 4.65 8.57 -0.44
CA HIS A 61 3.47 8.22 -1.25
C HIS A 61 2.43 7.42 -0.46
N LEU A 62 2.84 6.68 0.58
CA LEU A 62 1.94 5.80 1.34
C LEU A 62 0.81 6.57 2.04
N LYS A 63 1.06 7.82 2.47
CA LYS A 63 0.04 8.66 3.12
C LYS A 63 -1.16 8.92 2.20
N PHE A 64 -0.92 9.07 0.90
CA PHE A 64 -1.99 9.31 -0.08
C PHE A 64 -2.82 8.06 -0.33
N ALA A 65 -2.20 6.89 -0.20
CA ALA A 65 -2.88 5.61 -0.30
C ALA A 65 -3.75 5.34 0.93
N GLU A 66 -3.21 5.61 2.12
CA GLU A 66 -3.93 5.51 3.40
C GLU A 66 -5.18 6.39 3.42
N GLU A 67 -5.00 7.70 3.17
CA GLU A 67 -6.10 8.66 3.22
C GLU A 67 -7.16 8.36 2.14
N ALA A 68 -6.73 7.94 0.95
CA ALA A 68 -7.67 7.58 -0.10
C ALA A 68 -8.46 6.31 0.23
N LEU A 69 -7.82 5.32 0.85
CA LEU A 69 -8.48 4.07 1.23
C LEU A 69 -9.54 4.33 2.30
N LEU A 70 -9.17 4.99 3.40
CA LEU A 70 -10.07 5.26 4.51
C LEU A 70 -11.30 6.07 4.06
N LYS A 71 -11.08 7.15 3.29
CA LYS A 71 -12.20 7.93 2.71
C LYS A 71 -13.10 7.08 1.80
N THR A 72 -12.52 6.19 1.01
CA THR A 72 -13.31 5.30 0.13
C THR A 72 -14.11 4.29 0.94
N LEU A 73 -13.59 3.78 2.07
CA LEU A 73 -14.34 2.85 2.90
C LEU A 73 -15.47 3.57 3.66
N GLU A 74 -15.19 4.75 4.20
CA GLU A 74 -16.19 5.62 4.84
C GLU A 74 -17.37 5.94 3.91
N GLU A 75 -17.10 6.24 2.63
CA GLU A 75 -18.15 6.57 1.65
C GLU A 75 -19.05 5.38 1.27
N PHE A 76 -18.54 4.14 1.38
CA PHE A 76 -19.21 2.95 0.82
C PHE A 76 -19.66 1.92 1.86
N ASP A 77 -19.17 1.98 3.10
CA ASP A 77 -19.64 1.12 4.19
C ASP A 77 -20.79 1.80 4.95
N PRO A 78 -22.05 1.33 4.81
CA PRO A 78 -23.18 1.90 5.52
C PRO A 78 -23.11 1.71 7.05
N ASN A 79 -22.21 0.86 7.54
CA ASN A 79 -21.97 0.63 8.96
C ASN A 79 -20.65 1.26 9.44
N TRP A 80 -20.09 2.20 8.68
CA TRP A 80 -18.87 2.88 9.08
C TRP A 80 -19.04 3.60 10.42
N ASP A 81 -18.25 3.20 11.40
CA ASP A 81 -18.16 3.83 12.71
C ASP A 81 -16.69 3.98 13.15
N LYS A 82 -16.49 4.53 14.35
CA LYS A 82 -15.14 4.79 14.88
C LYS A 82 -14.33 3.52 15.10
N GLU A 83 -14.99 2.41 15.45
CA GLU A 83 -14.31 1.12 15.67
C GLU A 83 -13.82 0.55 14.35
N VAL A 84 -14.64 0.63 13.30
CA VAL A 84 -14.28 0.21 11.94
C VAL A 84 -13.13 1.08 11.40
N GLU A 85 -13.20 2.40 11.56
CA GLU A 85 -12.12 3.32 11.16
C GLU A 85 -10.80 2.99 11.86
N GLU A 86 -10.83 2.76 13.17
CA GLU A 86 -9.65 2.41 13.96
C GLU A 86 -9.04 1.08 13.51
N ALA A 87 -9.86 0.06 13.27
CA ALA A 87 -9.41 -1.25 12.80
C ALA A 87 -8.70 -1.16 11.43
N TRP A 88 -9.28 -0.44 10.47
CA TRP A 88 -8.67 -0.21 9.17
C TRP A 88 -7.38 0.59 9.26
N THR A 89 -7.34 1.61 10.12
CA THR A 89 -6.15 2.44 10.35
C THR A 89 -5.00 1.60 10.93
N VAL A 90 -5.29 0.71 11.88
CA VAL A 90 -4.30 -0.22 12.47
C VAL A 90 -3.77 -1.19 11.41
N LEU A 91 -4.66 -1.81 10.63
CA LEU A 91 -4.27 -2.74 9.57
C LEU A 91 -3.37 -2.06 8.53
N PHE A 92 -3.78 -0.89 8.05
CA PHE A 92 -3.01 -0.15 7.05
C PHE A 92 -1.67 0.35 7.61
N SER A 93 -1.63 0.75 8.88
CA SER A 93 -0.39 1.14 9.56
C SER A 93 0.60 -0.02 9.66
N LEU A 94 0.11 -1.24 9.96
CA LEU A 94 0.94 -2.44 9.99
C LEU A 94 1.55 -2.74 8.62
N ILE A 95 0.72 -2.76 7.57
CA ILE A 95 1.17 -3.00 6.19
C ILE A 95 2.15 -1.91 5.76
N SER A 96 1.85 -0.65 6.04
CA SER A 96 2.71 0.50 5.72
C SER A 96 4.05 0.41 6.44
N ALA A 97 4.08 -0.01 7.71
CA ALA A 97 5.32 -0.19 8.46
C ALA A 97 6.20 -1.27 7.82
N LEU A 98 5.61 -2.36 7.36
CA LEU A 98 6.33 -3.43 6.65
C LEU A 98 6.84 -2.96 5.28
N LEU A 99 6.01 -2.26 4.49
CA LEU A 99 6.42 -1.67 3.21
C LEU A 99 7.59 -0.68 3.38
N LYS A 100 7.53 0.19 4.41
CA LYS A 100 8.56 1.18 4.72
C LYS A 100 9.94 0.58 5.02
N ARG A 101 10.05 -0.73 5.31
CA ARG A 101 11.35 -1.41 5.47
C ARG A 101 12.17 -1.43 4.19
N TRP A 102 11.50 -1.44 3.03
CA TRP A 102 12.14 -1.56 1.72
C TRP A 102 12.07 -0.27 0.90
N LEU A 103 11.04 0.55 1.14
CA LEU A 103 10.82 1.74 0.34
C LEU A 103 11.85 2.83 0.68
N PRO A 104 12.35 3.57 -0.33
CA PRO A 104 13.20 4.73 -0.10
C PRO A 104 12.39 5.86 0.55
N ASP A 105 13.06 6.75 1.30
CA ASP A 105 12.40 7.89 1.97
C ASP A 105 11.75 8.84 0.95
N ASN A 106 12.44 9.09 -0.17
CA ASN A 106 12.00 9.94 -1.27
C ASN A 106 12.05 9.19 -2.60
N ALA A 107 11.38 9.72 -3.62
CA ALA A 107 11.50 9.18 -4.97
C ALA A 107 12.98 9.24 -5.40
N VAL A 108 13.55 8.10 -5.77
CA VAL A 108 14.92 8.03 -6.27
C VAL A 108 14.85 8.48 -7.73
N GLU A 109 15.56 9.56 -8.08
CA GLU A 109 15.83 9.85 -9.49
C GLU A 109 16.56 8.64 -10.06
N SER A 110 15.91 7.92 -10.98
CA SER A 110 16.41 6.65 -11.46
C SER A 110 17.66 6.83 -12.33
N GLU A 111 18.83 6.85 -11.73
CA GLU A 111 20.04 6.31 -12.36
C GLU A 111 20.39 4.99 -11.69
N GLY A 112 20.59 3.97 -12.53
CA GLY A 112 20.54 2.56 -12.16
C GLY A 112 21.36 2.21 -10.93
N THR A 113 20.68 1.83 -9.85
CA THR A 113 21.31 1.11 -8.75
C THR A 113 20.80 -0.33 -8.79
N GLN A 114 21.67 -1.22 -9.26
CA GLN A 114 21.53 -2.66 -9.04
C GLN A 114 21.38 -2.90 -7.54
N CYS A 115 20.22 -3.38 -7.13
CA CYS A 115 20.01 -3.94 -5.81
C CYS A 115 20.81 -5.25 -5.74
N SER A 116 22.07 -5.17 -5.31
CA SER A 116 22.89 -6.33 -4.97
C SER A 116 22.27 -7.03 -3.78
N LEU A 117 21.69 -8.20 -4.04
CA LEU A 117 21.37 -9.18 -3.00
C LEU A 117 22.70 -9.83 -2.59
N GLN A 118 23.13 -9.62 -1.34
CA GLN A 118 24.00 -10.55 -0.63
C GLN A 118 23.15 -11.42 0.28
#